data_AF-A0A9Q4KSI1-F1
#
_entry.id   AF-A0A9Q4KSI1-F1
#
_cell.length_a   1.000
_cell.length_b   1.000
_cell.length_c   1.000
_cell.angle_alpha   90.00
_cell.angle_beta   90.00
_cell.angle_gamma   90.00
#
_symmetry.space_group_name_H-M   'P 1'
#
loop_
_entity.id
_entity.type
_entity.pdbx_description
1 polymer ?
#
loop_
_entity_poly.entity_id
_entity_poly.type
_entity_poly.pdbx_seq_one_letter_code
_entity_poly.pdbx_strand_id
1 'polypeptide(L)'
;MSDELSEEMLFILNIFYKNRNLSSDKGYHSQKLKNLYGKKFPGREYLTLKDAIKKLHNEGYITTIKKKEVKYYISNIPMAVLALQEHGFIKGFH
;
A
#
# COMPACT_ATOMS: atom_id res chain seq x y z
N MET A 1 6.03 -11.92 -16.62
CA MET A 1 6.38 -10.56 -16.19
C MET A 1 5.73 -10.35 -14.84
N SER A 2 6.49 -10.49 -13.76
CA SER A 2 6.11 -10.05 -12.43
C SER A 2 7.29 -9.23 -11.94
N ASP A 3 7.22 -7.91 -12.09
CA ASP A 3 8.06 -7.05 -11.27
C ASP A 3 7.61 -7.33 -9.83
N GLU A 4 8.46 -8.03 -9.09
CA GLU A 4 8.20 -8.46 -7.72
C GLU A 4 7.89 -7.22 -6.88
N LEU A 5 6.73 -7.20 -6.21
CA LEU A 5 6.37 -6.08 -5.35
C LEU A 5 7.47 -5.89 -4.30
N SER A 6 8.02 -4.68 -4.22
CA SER A 6 9.07 -4.42 -3.24
C SER A 6 8.51 -4.48 -1.81
N GLU A 7 9.40 -4.68 -0.83
CA GLU A 7 9.02 -4.69 0.59
C GLU A 7 8.26 -3.42 1.01
N GLU A 8 8.64 -2.26 0.44
CA GLU A 8 7.98 -0.98 0.65
C GLU A 8 6.53 -0.99 0.14
N MET A 9 6.31 -1.55 -1.05
CA MET A 9 4.99 -1.65 -1.66
C MET A 9 4.10 -2.59 -0.86
N LEU A 10 4.61 -3.76 -0.47
CA LEU A 10 3.92 -4.72 0.37
C LEU A 10 3.61 -4.16 1.75
N PHE A 11 4.52 -3.39 2.35
CA PHE A 11 4.29 -2.71 3.62
C PHE A 11 3.12 -1.73 3.53
N ILE A 12 3.04 -0.93 2.47
CA ILE A 12 1.94 0.02 2.24
C ILE A 12 0.61 -0.75 2.07
N LEU A 13 0.60 -1.79 1.23
CA LEU A 13 -0.60 -2.62 1.03
C LEU A 13 -1.08 -3.26 2.32
N ASN A 14 -0.16 -3.79 3.14
CA ASN A 14 -0.48 -4.39 4.42
C ASN A 14 -1.09 -3.37 5.40
N ILE A 15 -0.61 -2.13 5.42
CA ILE A 15 -1.22 -1.06 6.23
C ILE A 15 -2.67 -0.85 5.79
N PHE A 16 -2.92 -0.68 4.50
CA PHE A 16 -4.28 -0.42 3.99
C PHE A 16 -5.20 -1.60 4.25
N TYR A 17 -4.72 -2.82 4.05
CA TYR A 17 -5.47 -4.04 4.31
C TYR A 17 -5.86 -4.18 5.79
N LYS A 18 -4.89 -4.07 6.72
CA LYS A 18 -5.14 -4.18 8.16
C LYS A 18 -6.08 -3.10 8.71
N ASN A 19 -6.02 -1.89 8.14
CA ASN A 19 -6.90 -0.79 8.52
C ASN A 19 -8.25 -0.79 7.76
N ARG A 20 -8.53 -1.83 6.96
CA ARG A 20 -9.74 -1.98 6.14
C ARG A 20 -9.98 -0.77 5.22
N ASN A 21 -8.92 -0.17 4.70
CA ASN A 21 -8.97 0.91 3.72
C ASN A 21 -9.23 0.31 2.32
N LEU A 22 -10.42 -0.26 2.15
CA LEU A 22 -10.83 -1.04 0.97
C LEU A 22 -11.93 -0.33 0.15
N SER A 23 -12.14 0.97 0.39
CA SER A 23 -13.15 1.79 -0.29
C SER A 23 -12.82 3.28 -0.18
N SER A 24 -13.42 4.08 -1.05
CA SER A 24 -13.27 5.54 -1.10
C SER A 24 -13.71 6.27 0.17
N ASP A 25 -14.57 5.67 0.97
CA ASP A 25 -15.04 6.25 2.25
C ASP A 25 -14.07 6.01 3.40
N LYS A 26 -13.20 5.00 3.24
CA LYS A 26 -12.24 4.56 4.25
C LYS A 26 -10.82 4.77 3.74
N GLY A 27 -10.46 5.98 3.30
CA GLY A 27 -9.10 6.28 2.89
C GLY A 27 -8.12 6.41 4.08
N TYR A 28 -6.89 5.96 3.89
CA TYR A 28 -5.78 6.16 4.84
C TYR A 28 -5.06 7.49 4.57
N HIS A 29 -4.80 8.26 5.63
CA HIS A 29 -4.21 9.60 5.52
C HIS A 29 -2.73 9.55 5.10
N SER A 30 -2.37 10.35 4.09
CA SER A 30 -1.01 10.40 3.52
C SER A 30 0.06 10.78 4.55
N GLN A 31 -0.21 11.73 5.45
CA GLN A 31 0.74 12.16 6.47
C GLN A 31 1.02 11.05 7.49
N LYS A 32 -0.03 10.32 7.90
CA LYS A 32 0.12 9.16 8.80
C LYS A 32 0.92 8.04 8.14
N LEU A 33 0.70 7.82 6.84
CA LEU A 33 1.48 6.85 6.06
C LEU A 33 2.95 7.24 6.00
N LYS A 34 3.25 8.51 5.71
CA LYS A 34 4.63 9.03 5.66
C LYS A 34 5.39 8.80 6.97
N ASN A 35 4.75 9.06 8.10
CA ASN A 35 5.35 8.85 9.41
C ASN A 35 5.66 7.37 9.69
N LEU A 36 4.73 6.45 9.34
CA LEU A 36 4.96 5.01 9.52
C LEU A 36 6.04 4.48 8.58
N TYR A 37 6.04 4.94 7.33
CA TYR A 37 7.03 4.58 6.33
C TYR A 37 8.44 4.96 6.78
N GLY A 38 8.65 6.22 7.19
CA GLY A 38 9.95 6.69 7.66
C GLY A 38 10.45 5.96 8.91
N LYS A 39 9.54 5.52 9.78
CA LYS A 39 9.89 4.69 10.94
C LYS A 39 10.31 3.26 10.56
N LYS A 40 9.64 2.67 9.57
CA LYS A 40 9.92 1.29 9.12
C LYS A 40 11.18 1.21 8.25
N PHE A 41 11.43 2.23 7.44
CA PHE A 41 12.54 2.30 6.48
C PHE A 41 13.41 3.55 6.74
N PRO A 42 14.08 3.65 7.90
CA PRO A 42 14.95 4.78 8.18
C PRO A 42 16.15 4.78 7.22
N GLY A 43 16.42 5.93 6.59
CA GLY A 43 17.64 6.12 5.77
C GLY A 43 17.69 5.33 4.46
N ARG A 44 16.60 4.73 3.96
CA ARG A 44 16.59 4.08 2.63
C ARG A 44 16.58 5.13 1.50
N GLU A 45 17.54 5.00 0.58
CA GLU A 45 17.63 5.77 -0.67
C GLU A 45 16.96 5.07 -1.88
N TYR A 46 16.64 3.78 -1.76
CA TYR A 46 16.25 2.93 -2.90
C TYR A 46 14.86 3.21 -3.49
N LEU A 47 13.82 3.31 -2.66
CA LEU A 47 12.47 3.62 -3.10
C LEU A 47 11.84 4.61 -2.14
N THR A 48 11.46 5.79 -2.65
CA THR A 48 10.75 6.77 -1.83
C THR A 48 9.30 6.35 -1.65
N LEU A 49 8.64 6.80 -0.58
CA LEU A 49 7.19 6.59 -0.40
C LEU A 49 6.40 7.04 -1.63
N LYS A 50 6.81 8.16 -2.26
CA LYS A 50 6.14 8.71 -3.43
C LYS A 50 6.25 7.76 -4.63
N ASP A 51 7.41 7.16 -4.83
CA ASP A 51 7.64 6.21 -5.92
C ASP A 51 6.90 4.90 -5.67
N ALA A 52 6.91 4.39 -4.44
CA ALA A 52 6.15 3.20 -4.06
C ALA A 52 4.64 3.39 -4.29
N ILE A 53 4.09 4.53 -3.88
CA ILE A 53 2.69 4.89 -4.13
C ILE A 53 2.40 5.02 -5.63
N LYS A 54 3.30 5.65 -6.39
CA LYS A 54 3.14 5.80 -7.84
C LYS A 54 3.12 4.44 -8.55
N LYS A 55 4.02 3.52 -8.18
CA LYS A 55 4.04 2.15 -8.72
C LYS A 55 2.75 1.41 -8.37
N LEU A 56 2.36 1.38 -7.09
CA LEU A 56 1.12 0.73 -6.64
C LEU A 56 -0.13 1.29 -7.33
N HIS A 57 -0.15 2.60 -7.60
CA HIS A 57 -1.24 3.24 -8.34
C HIS A 57 -1.24 2.83 -9.81
N ASN A 58 -0.08 2.83 -10.46
CA ASN A 58 0.07 2.44 -11.87
C ASN A 58 -0.27 0.97 -12.12
N GLU A 59 0.05 0.10 -11.17
CA GLU A 59 -0.28 -1.33 -11.20
C GLU A 59 -1.73 -1.63 -10.80
N GLY A 60 -2.51 -0.62 -10.37
CA GLY A 60 -3.94 -0.75 -10.09
C GLY A 60 -4.29 -1.28 -8.70
N TYR A 61 -3.31 -1.47 -7.81
CA TYR A 61 -3.55 -1.93 -6.44
C TYR A 61 -4.29 -0.89 -5.61
N ILE A 62 -3.92 0.38 -5.75
CA ILE A 62 -4.44 1.48 -4.92
C ILE A 62 -4.94 2.63 -5.77
N THR A 63 -5.81 3.44 -5.18
CA THR A 63 -6.19 4.72 -5.76
C THR A 63 -6.28 5.82 -4.69
N THR A 64 -6.45 7.06 -5.14
CA THR A 64 -6.43 8.26 -4.29
C THR A 64 -7.80 8.90 -4.17
N ILE A 65 -8.05 9.46 -2.99
CA ILE A 65 -9.18 10.35 -2.75
C ILE A 65 -8.59 11.75 -2.57
N LYS A 66 -8.86 12.64 -3.54
CA LYS A 66 -8.48 14.05 -3.46
C LYS A 66 -9.54 14.83 -2.68
N LYS A 67 -9.44 14.82 -1.35
CA LYS A 67 -10.16 15.75 -0.45
C LYS A 67 -9.17 16.83 0.04
N LYS A 68 -9.53 17.61 1.07
CA LYS A 68 -8.62 18.57 1.74
C LYS A 68 -7.27 17.93 2.11
N GLU A 69 -7.28 16.65 2.48
CA GLU A 69 -6.09 15.83 2.65
C GLU A 69 -6.13 14.62 1.70
N VAL A 70 -4.97 14.31 1.11
CA VAL A 70 -4.82 13.13 0.25
C VAL A 70 -4.97 11.87 1.09
N LYS A 71 -5.84 10.98 0.64
CA LYS A 71 -6.01 9.65 1.22
C LYS A 71 -5.84 8.56 0.17
N TYR A 72 -5.45 7.36 0.61
CA TYR A 72 -5.24 6.19 -0.24
C TYR A 72 -6.12 5.03 0.20
N TYR A 73 -6.57 4.20 -0.73
CA TYR A 73 -7.28 2.95 -0.43
C TYR A 73 -6.95 1.89 -1.48
N ILE A 74 -7.15 0.62 -1.13
CA ILE A 74 -7.00 -0.51 -2.06
C ILE A 74 -8.20 -0.51 -3.01
N SER A 75 -7.93 -0.34 -4.31
CA SER A 75 -8.92 -0.39 -5.39
C SER A 75 -9.15 -1.81 -5.90
N ASN A 76 -8.13 -2.66 -5.86
CA ASN A 76 -8.20 -4.06 -6.28
C ASN A 76 -7.90 -4.99 -5.10
N ILE A 77 -8.95 -5.35 -4.36
CA ILE A 77 -8.84 -6.16 -3.15
C ILE A 77 -8.29 -7.57 -3.45
N PRO A 78 -8.82 -8.32 -4.44
CA PRO A 78 -8.30 -9.65 -4.76
C PRO A 78 -6.80 -9.65 -5.07
N MET A 79 -6.36 -8.68 -5.88
CA MET A 79 -4.95 -8.56 -6.27
C MET A 79 -4.06 -8.22 -5.07
N ALA A 80 -4.48 -7.28 -4.22
CA ALA A 80 -3.74 -6.93 -3.01
C ALA A 80 -3.67 -8.10 -2.01
N VAL A 81 -4.76 -8.87 -1.86
CA VAL A 81 -4.79 -10.04 -0.99
C VAL A 81 -3.85 -11.13 -1.50
N LEU A 82 -3.89 -11.44 -2.80
CA LEU A 82 -3.00 -12.42 -3.42
C LEU A 82 -1.53 -12.04 -3.19
N ALA A 83 -1.16 -10.80 -3.51
CA ALA A 83 0.19 -10.29 -3.26
C ALA A 83 0.61 -10.42 -1.79
N LEU A 84 -0.26 -10.05 -0.85
CA LEU A 84 0.05 -10.17 0.57
C LEU A 84 0.16 -11.63 1.03
N GLN A 85 -0.56 -12.57 0.41
CA GLN A 85 -0.47 -14.00 0.70
C GLN A 85 0.83 -14.60 0.18
N GLU A 86 1.16 -14.34 -1.09
CA GLU A 86 2.37 -14.83 -1.75
C GLU A 86 3.64 -14.40 -1.01
N HIS A 87 3.63 -13.19 -0.45
CA HIS A 87 4.74 -12.65 0.35
C HIS A 87 4.61 -12.89 1.88
N GLY A 88 3.66 -13.73 2.32
CA GLY A 88 3.55 -14.15 3.72
C GLY A 88 3.10 -13.08 4.72
N PHE A 89 2.58 -11.95 4.24
CA PHE A 89 2.05 -10.87 5.09
C PHE A 89 0.71 -11.24 5.74
N ILE A 90 -0.08 -12.09 5.07
CA ILE A 90 -1.35 -12.62 5.57
C ILE A 90 -1.44 -14.12 5.29
N LYS A 91 -2.09 -14.88 6.18
CA LYS A 91 -2.35 -16.31 5.95
C LYS A 91 -3.53 -16.45 4.98
N GLY A 92 -3.35 -17.26 3.94
CA GLY A 92 -4.47 -17.76 3.15
C GLY A 92 -5.33 -18.70 3.98
N PHE A 93 -6.65 -18.56 3.87
CA PHE A 93 -7.55 -19.62 4.31
C PHE A 93 -7.42 -20.75 3.27
N HIS A 94 -6.90 -21.90 3.70
CA HIS A 94 -7.02 -23.16 2.98
C HIS A 94 -8.45 -23.69 3.15
#